data_AF-A0A8B6DS48-F1
#
_entry.id   AF-A0A8B6DS48-F1
#
_cell.length_a   1.000
_cell.length_b   1.000
_cell.length_c   1.000
_cell.angle_alpha   90.00
_cell.angle_beta   90.00
_cell.angle_gamma   90.00
#
_symmetry.space_group_name_H-M   'P 1'
#
loop_
_entity.id
_entity.type
_entity.pdbx_description
1 polymer ?
#
loop_
_entity_poly.entity_id
_entity_poly.type
_entity_poly.pdbx_seq_one_letter_code
_entity_poly.pdbx_strand_id
1 'polypeptide(L)' 'MGTLMKDPVILPSSGNIVDRSTIARHLLSDQNDPFNREALSLDMVIPHAELQEKIEAWKEEHRNKS' A
#
# COMPACT_ATOMS: atom_id res chain seq x y z
N MET A 1 -10.91 -11.35 2.40
CA MET A 1 -9.56 -11.92 2.62
C MET A 1 -8.55 -10.79 2.49
N GLY A 2 -7.72 -10.56 3.49
CA GLY A 2 -6.59 -9.63 3.38
C GLY A 2 -5.33 -10.40 3.00
N THR A 3 -4.64 -9.95 1.95
CA THR A 3 -3.33 -10.48 1.56
C THR A 3 -2.23 -9.63 2.18
N LEU A 4 -1.08 -10.24 2.47
CA LEU A 4 0.11 -9.50 2.88
C LEU A 4 0.49 -8.46 1.81
N MET A 5 0.70 -7.21 2.21
CA MET A 5 1.13 -6.14 1.31
C MET A 5 2.50 -6.48 0.73
N LYS A 6 2.70 -6.21 -0.56
CA LYS A 6 3.97 -6.42 -1.27
C LYS A 6 4.68 -5.09 -1.51
N ASP A 7 3.93 -4.06 -1.86
CA ASP A 7 4.43 -2.72 -2.13
C ASP A 7 3.57 -1.70 -1.37
N PRO A 8 3.80 -1.55 -0.04
CA PRO A 8 3.02 -0.63 0.77
C PRO A 8 3.31 0.82 0.38
N VAL A 9 2.24 1.59 0.13
CA VAL A 9 2.27 3.01 -0.19
C VAL A 9 1.37 3.81 0.75
N ILE A 10 1.78 5.03 1.07
CA ILE A 10 1.03 6.00 1.86
C ILE A 10 0.21 6.88 0.92
N LEU A 11 -1.06 7.06 1.26
CA LEU A 11 -1.94 8.03 0.61
C LEU A 11 -1.76 9.38 1.33
N PRO A 12 -1.28 10.45 0.67
CA PRO A 12 -1.01 11.72 1.33
C PRO A 12 -2.27 12.44 1.82
N SER A 13 -3.41 12.17 1.20
CA SER A 13 -4.73 12.71 1.55
C SER A 13 -5.24 12.19 2.89
N SER A 14 -5.28 10.87 3.06
CA SER A 14 -5.85 10.23 4.26
C SER A 14 -4.81 9.74 5.28
N GLY A 15 -3.52 9.67 4.89
CA GLY A 15 -2.45 9.07 5.69
C GLY A 15 -2.52 7.54 5.79
N ASN A 16 -3.46 6.91 5.07
CA ASN A 16 -3.62 5.46 5.09
C ASN A 16 -2.51 4.76 4.29
N ILE A 17 -2.18 3.54 4.72
CA ILE A 17 -1.21 2.68 4.05
C ILE A 17 -1.95 1.57 3.34
N VAL A 18 -1.74 1.45 2.04
CA VAL A 18 -2.38 0.44 1.18
C VAL A 18 -1.35 -0.16 0.22
N ASP A 19 -1.65 -1.29 -0.40
CA ASP A 19 -0.78 -1.84 -1.44
C ASP A 19 -0.92 -1.04 -2.74
N ARG A 20 0.20 -0.76 -3.42
CA ARG A 20 0.22 -0.01 -4.68
C ARG A 20 -0.73 -0.59 -5.72
N SER A 21 -0.80 -1.91 -5.83
CA SER A 21 -1.68 -2.58 -6.81
C SER A 21 -3.17 -2.34 -6.50
N THR A 22 -3.50 -2.22 -5.22
CA THR A 22 -4.88 -2.00 -4.75
C THR A 22 -5.31 -0.58 -5.07
N ILE A 23 -4.51 0.43 -4.71
CA ILE A 23 -4.84 1.83 -5.01
C ILE A 23 -4.78 2.10 -6.52
N ALA A 24 -3.83 1.51 -7.25
CA ALA A 24 -3.77 1.67 -8.70
C ALA A 24 -5.06 1.19 -9.38
N ARG A 25 -5.62 0.04 -8.95
CA ARG A 25 -6.89 -0.46 -9.49
C ARG A 25 -8.08 0.46 -9.18
N HIS A 26 -8.10 1.05 -7.98
CA HIS A 26 -9.10 2.05 -7.61
C HIS A 26 -8.99 3.28 -8.51
N LEU A 27 -7.79 3.83 -8.65
CA LEU A 27 -7.51 5.03 -9.47
C LEU A 27 -7.73 4.84 -10.98
N LEU A 28 -7.72 3.59 -11.47
CA LEU A 28 -8.15 3.27 -12.84
C LEU A 28 -9.67 3.45 -13.04
N SER A 29 -10.45 3.34 -11.97
CA SER A 29 -11.91 3.55 -11.99
C SER A 29 -12.26 4.98 -11.57
N ASP A 30 -11.75 5.41 -10.42
CA ASP A 30 -12.06 6.68 -9.77
C ASP A 30 -10.78 7.35 -9.24
N GLN A 31 -10.48 8.57 -9.69
CA GLN A 31 -9.29 9.33 -9.26
C GLN A 31 -9.51 10.04 -7.91
N ASN A 32 -9.88 9.27 -6.89
CA ASN A 32 -10.05 9.76 -5.53
C ASN A 32 -9.48 8.78 -4.51
N ASP A 33 -9.24 9.26 -3.30
CA ASP A 33 -8.89 8.43 -2.17
C ASP A 33 -10.15 7.67 -1.68
N PRO A 34 -10.09 6.33 -1.53
CA PRO A 34 -11.26 5.53 -1.16
C PRO A 34 -11.77 5.77 0.28
N PHE A 35 -10.99 6.43 1.14
CA PHE A 35 -11.30 6.65 2.55
C PHE A 35 -11.91 8.04 2.82
N ASN A 36 -11.40 9.08 2.17
CA ASN A 36 -11.86 10.46 2.38
C ASN A 36 -12.45 11.12 1.13
N ARG A 37 -12.41 10.45 -0.03
CA ARG A 37 -12.93 10.91 -1.33
C ARG A 37 -12.27 12.18 -1.87
N GLU A 38 -11.12 12.57 -1.34
CA GLU A 38 -10.33 13.66 -1.91
C GLU A 38 -9.71 13.24 -3.24
N ALA A 39 -9.45 14.21 -4.12
CA ALA A 39 -8.79 13.95 -5.38
C ALA A 39 -7.38 13.38 -5.13
N LEU A 40 -7.10 12.23 -5.74
CA LEU A 40 -5.85 11.53 -5.55
C LEU A 40 -5.43 10.93 -6.89
N SER A 41 -4.14 10.99 -7.19
CA SER A 41 -3.53 10.37 -8.37
C SER A 41 -2.38 9.46 -7.98
N LEU A 42 -2.00 8.53 -8.88
CA LEU A 42 -1.04 7.48 -8.55
C LEU A 42 0.39 8.02 -8.37
N ASP A 43 0.69 9.17 -8.96
CA ASP A 43 1.95 9.91 -8.79
C ASP A 43 2.06 10.59 -7.41
N MET A 44 0.93 10.84 -6.74
CA MET A 44 0.92 11.42 -5.39
C MET A 44 1.21 10.39 -4.29
N VAL A 45 1.13 9.09 -4.57
CA VAL A 45 1.33 8.06 -3.54
C VAL A 45 2.80 7.93 -3.18
N ILE A 46 3.09 7.83 -1.89
CA ILE A 46 4.46 7.81 -1.37
C ILE A 46 4.82 6.38 -0.97
N PRO A 47 5.91 5.77 -1.49
CA PRO A 47 6.35 4.45 -1.05
C PRO A 47 6.65 4.40 0.46
N HIS A 48 6.19 3.35 1.16
CA HIS A 48 6.47 3.15 2.59
C HIS A 48 7.60 2.13 2.79
N ALA A 49 8.84 2.55 2.51
CA ALA A 49 10.03 1.69 2.57
C ALA A 49 10.20 0.98 3.94
N GLU A 50 10.00 1.68 5.06
CA GLU A 50 10.16 1.09 6.40
C GLU A 50 9.18 -0.07 6.66
N LEU A 51 7.94 0.03 6.18
CA LEU A 51 6.96 -1.05 6.34
C LEU A 51 7.30 -2.20 5.40
N GLN A 52 7.76 -1.90 4.19
CA GLN A 52 8.23 -2.92 3.26
C GLN A 52 9.37 -3.74 3.87
N GLU A 53 10.38 -3.11 4.46
CA GLU A 53 11.48 -3.79 5.15
C GLU A 53 10.98 -4.68 6.30
N LYS A 54 10.04 -4.17 7.12
CA LYS A 54 9.43 -4.97 8.20
C LYS A 54 8.70 -6.20 7.67
N ILE A 55 7.96 -6.06 6.57
CA ILE A 55 7.26 -7.17 5.93
C ILE A 55 8.25 -8.18 5.35
N GLU A 56 9.33 -7.72 4.72
CA GLU A 56 10.37 -8.58 4.17
C GLU A 56 11.10 -9.36 5.27
N ALA A 57 11.52 -8.70 6.35
CA ALA A 57 12.13 -9.34 7.51
C ALA A 57 11.19 -10.39 8.13
N TRP A 58 9.90 -10.07 8.28
CA TRP A 58 8.91 -11.01 8.77
C TRP A 58 8.76 -12.22 7.85
N LYS A 59 8.72 -12.02 6.53
CA LYS A 59 8.66 -13.10 5.54
C LYS A 59 9.88 -14.01 5.61
N GLU A 60 11.08 -13.45 5.77
CA GLU A 60 12.32 -14.22 5.91
C GLU A 60 12.33 -15.05 7.19
N GLU A 61 11.92 -14.47 8.32
CA GLU A 61 11.83 -15.18 9.60
C GLU A 61 10.88 -16.39 9.51
N HIS A 62 9.75 -16.23 8.81
CA HIS A 62 8.74 -17.29 8.66
C HIS A 62 9.14 -18.32 7.60
N ARG A 63 9.99 -17.95 6.64
CA ARG A 63 10.52 -18.87 5.61
C ARG A 63 11.55 -19.85 6.19
N ASN A 64 12.33 -19.44 7.18
CA ASN A 64 13.39 -20.25 7.78
C ASN A 64 12.92 -21.12 8.96
N LYS A 65 11.62 -21.12 9.29
CA LYS A 65 11.01 -21.96 10.34
C LYS A 65 10.40 -23.27 9.82
N SER A 66 10.72 -23.70 8.60
CA SER A 66 10.29 -25.00 8.04
C SER A 66 11.30 -26.11 8.28
#